data_AF-A0A7S3ERQ2-F1
#
_entry.id   AF-A0A7S3ERQ2-F1
#
_cell.length_a   1.000
_cell.length_b   1.000
_cell.length_c   1.000
_cell.angle_alpha   90.00
_cell.angle_beta   90.00
_cell.angle_gamma   90.00
#
_symmetry.space_group_name_H-M   'P 1'
#
loop_
_entity.id
_entity.type
_entity.pdbx_description
1 polymer ?
#
loop_
_entity_poly.entity_id
_entity_poly.type
_entity_poly.pdbx_seq_one_letter_code
_entity_poly.pdbx_strand_id
1 'polypeptide(L)'
;APLALPPVCADQMVADIVIGRRVSIAWSIHHGRAWFDGTVDRAYGTGRYLVKFDDGDERPFDLTKFEKAGSLIWLTNDVEQELQTQPDSSEQDPIRQAQREGLELIR
;
A
#
# COMPACT_ATOMS: atom_id res chain seq x y z
N ALA A 1 -30.46 -8.25 24.04
CA ALA A 1 -29.06 -8.65 23.79
C ALA A 1 -28.59 -7.94 22.53
N PRO A 2 -27.57 -7.08 22.57
CA PRO A 2 -27.04 -6.50 21.35
C PRO A 2 -26.34 -7.60 20.55
N LEU A 3 -26.70 -7.73 19.27
CA LEU A 3 -26.08 -8.64 18.32
C LEU A 3 -24.63 -8.19 18.12
N ALA A 4 -23.69 -8.89 18.76
CA ALA A 4 -22.28 -8.69 18.52
C ALA A 4 -22.00 -9.08 17.07
N LEU A 5 -21.83 -8.08 16.21
CA LEU A 5 -21.20 -8.29 14.91
C LEU A 5 -19.83 -8.92 15.21
N PRO A 6 -19.46 -10.05 14.55
CA PRO A 6 -18.12 -10.58 14.71
C PRO A 6 -17.14 -9.44 14.41
N PRO A 7 -15.99 -9.34 15.11
CA PRO A 7 -14.95 -8.43 14.69
C PRO A 7 -14.68 -8.80 13.24
N VAL A 8 -15.06 -7.93 12.31
CA VAL A 8 -14.55 -8.00 10.94
C VAL A 8 -13.07 -7.76 11.17
N CYS A 9 -12.31 -8.85 11.30
CA CYS A 9 -10.87 -8.78 11.53
C CYS A 9 -10.36 -7.81 10.48
N ALA A 10 -9.51 -6.85 10.87
CA ALA A 10 -8.97 -5.87 9.92
C ALA A 10 -8.40 -6.54 8.65
N ASP A 11 -7.98 -7.81 8.78
CA ASP A 11 -7.59 -8.74 7.71
C ASP A 11 -8.66 -8.96 6.63
N GLN A 12 -9.94 -9.01 6.99
CA GLN A 12 -11.06 -9.19 6.06
C GLN A 12 -11.38 -7.90 5.28
N MET A 13 -11.20 -6.74 5.92
CA MET A 13 -11.48 -5.44 5.31
C MET A 13 -10.41 -5.06 4.29
N VAL A 14 -9.14 -5.39 4.57
CA VAL A 14 -8.05 -5.26 3.57
C VAL A 14 -8.20 -6.25 2.43
N ALA A 15 -8.67 -7.47 2.72
CA ALA A 15 -8.91 -8.47 1.68
C ALA A 15 -9.96 -7.99 0.65
N ASP A 16 -11.04 -7.36 1.11
CA ASP A 16 -12.07 -6.80 0.22
C ASP A 16 -11.52 -5.67 -0.67
N ILE A 17 -10.65 -4.81 -0.12
CA ILE A 17 -9.97 -3.74 -0.87
C ILE A 17 -9.00 -4.30 -1.91
N VAL A 18 -8.42 -5.47 -1.64
CA VAL A 18 -7.43 -6.15 -2.49
C VAL A 18 -8.10 -6.96 -3.60
N ILE A 19 -9.27 -7.55 -3.35
CA ILE A 19 -10.06 -8.26 -4.36
C ILE A 19 -10.47 -7.31 -5.48
N GLY A 20 -10.29 -7.73 -6.73
CA GLY A 20 -10.53 -6.93 -7.93
C GLY A 20 -9.39 -6.00 -8.31
N ARG A 21 -8.34 -5.84 -7.48
CA ARG A 21 -7.15 -5.06 -7.86
C ARG A 21 -6.29 -5.83 -8.86
N ARG A 22 -5.63 -5.08 -9.75
CA ARG A 22 -4.60 -5.61 -10.64
C ARG A 22 -3.25 -5.65 -9.92
N VAL A 23 -2.53 -6.73 -10.14
CA VAL A 23 -1.19 -6.99 -9.61
C VAL A 23 -0.27 -7.41 -10.74
N SER A 24 1.01 -7.14 -10.60
CA SER A 24 2.05 -7.66 -11.47
C SER A 24 3.08 -8.40 -10.63
N ILE A 25 3.30 -9.68 -10.92
CA ILE A 25 4.18 -10.54 -10.13
C ILE A 25 5.41 -10.87 -10.99
N ALA A 26 6.59 -10.64 -10.43
CA ALA A 26 7.85 -10.99 -11.04
C ALA A 26 8.15 -12.49 -10.87
N TRP A 27 8.39 -13.16 -11.99
CA TRP A 27 8.83 -14.55 -12.04
C TRP A 27 10.18 -14.66 -12.75
N SER A 28 11.02 -15.57 -12.25
CA SER A 28 12.28 -15.92 -12.89
C SER A 28 12.02 -16.93 -13.99
N ILE A 29 12.22 -16.52 -15.24
CA ILE A 29 12.17 -17.37 -16.43
C ILE A 29 13.59 -17.79 -16.83
N HIS A 30 13.70 -18.80 -17.71
CA HIS A 30 15.01 -19.29 -18.18
C HIS A 30 15.93 -18.19 -18.76
N HIS A 31 15.37 -17.07 -19.21
CA HIS A 31 16.10 -15.98 -19.85
C HIS A 31 15.98 -14.62 -19.11
N GLY A 32 15.72 -14.64 -17.80
CA GLY A 32 15.69 -13.41 -16.98
C GLY A 32 14.53 -13.35 -16.00
N ARG A 33 14.06 -12.13 -15.71
CA ARG A 33 12.87 -11.89 -14.87
C ARG A 33 11.78 -11.29 -15.75
N ALA A 34 10.62 -11.93 -15.77
CA ALA A 34 9.43 -11.44 -16.45
C ALA A 34 8.35 -11.07 -15.43
N TRP A 35 7.60 -10.02 -15.72
CA TRP A 35 6.48 -9.57 -14.91
C TRP A 35 5.20 -10.06 -15.57
N PHE A 36 4.36 -10.72 -14.78
CA PHE A 36 3.08 -11.25 -15.23
C PHE A 36 1.98 -10.48 -14.54
N ASP A 37 1.16 -9.79 -15.33
CA ASP A 37 -0.01 -9.12 -14.78
C ASP A 37 -1.17 -10.09 -14.55
N GLY A 38 -1.90 -9.82 -13.48
CA GLY A 38 -3.05 -10.59 -13.07
C GLY A 38 -3.98 -9.73 -12.24
N THR A 39 -5.14 -10.29 -11.93
CA THR A 39 -6.17 -9.65 -11.12
C THR A 39 -6.48 -10.54 -9.94
N VAL A 40 -6.62 -9.95 -8.75
CA VAL A 40 -7.02 -10.70 -7.57
C VAL A 40 -8.51 -11.03 -7.68
N ASP A 41 -8.85 -12.32 -7.78
CA ASP A 41 -10.24 -12.78 -7.88
C ASP A 41 -10.88 -12.94 -6.50
N ARG A 42 -10.13 -13.51 -5.55
CA ARG A 42 -10.65 -13.83 -4.22
C ARG A 42 -9.54 -13.87 -3.17
N ALA A 43 -9.88 -13.56 -1.91
CA ALA A 43 -8.99 -13.73 -0.77
C ALA A 43 -9.47 -14.87 0.14
N TYR A 44 -8.54 -15.61 0.74
CA TYR A 44 -8.82 -16.71 1.67
C TYR A 44 -8.60 -16.32 3.16
N GLY A 45 -8.37 -15.05 3.48
CA GLY A 45 -8.34 -14.53 4.86
C GLY A 45 -7.11 -14.93 5.70
N THR A 46 -6.01 -15.30 5.05
CA THR A 46 -4.75 -15.72 5.71
C THR A 46 -3.51 -15.18 4.98
N GLY A 47 -3.67 -14.11 4.18
CA GLY A 47 -2.62 -13.61 3.29
C GLY A 47 -2.47 -14.37 1.96
N ARG A 48 -3.32 -15.37 1.72
CA ARG A 48 -3.47 -16.05 0.42
C ARG A 48 -4.59 -15.45 -0.40
N TYR A 49 -4.26 -15.17 -1.65
CA TYR A 49 -5.16 -14.56 -2.62
C TYR A 49 -5.12 -15.35 -3.92
N LEU A 50 -6.29 -15.64 -4.49
CA LEU A 50 -6.43 -16.19 -5.82
C LEU A 50 -6.13 -15.09 -6.83
N VAL A 51 -5.05 -15.22 -7.59
CA VAL A 51 -4.73 -14.32 -8.69
C VAL A 51 -5.02 -15.02 -9.99
N LYS A 52 -5.81 -14.38 -10.85
CA LYS A 52 -6.09 -14.79 -12.21
C LYS A 52 -5.20 -14.00 -13.16
N PHE A 53 -4.32 -14.68 -13.88
CA PHE A 53 -3.42 -14.06 -14.85
C PHE A 53 -4.06 -14.02 -16.25
N ASP A 54 -3.51 -13.18 -17.12
CA ASP A 54 -4.00 -13.04 -18.51
C ASP A 54 -3.79 -14.32 -19.34
N ASP A 55 -2.79 -15.14 -18.99
CA ASP A 55 -2.53 -16.45 -19.60
C ASP A 55 -3.66 -17.48 -19.33
N GLY A 56 -4.59 -17.15 -18.42
CA GLY A 56 -5.73 -17.99 -18.05
C GLY A 56 -5.46 -18.93 -16.87
N ASP A 57 -4.24 -18.90 -16.31
CA ASP A 57 -3.92 -19.62 -15.06
C ASP A 57 -4.45 -18.81 -13.85
N GLU A 58 -5.12 -19.50 -12.95
CA GLU A 58 -5.61 -18.95 -11.68
C GLU A 58 -5.06 -19.77 -10.53
N ARG A 59 -4.29 -19.14 -9.64
CA ARG A 59 -3.68 -19.84 -8.50
C ARG A 59 -3.67 -19.02 -7.22
N PRO A 60 -3.74 -19.71 -6.06
CA PRO A 60 -3.59 -19.08 -4.77
C PRO A 60 -2.12 -18.70 -4.56
N PHE A 61 -1.84 -17.40 -4.49
CA PHE A 61 -0.54 -16.83 -4.17
C PHE A 61 -0.56 -16.13 -2.82
N ASP A 62 0.52 -16.27 -2.07
CA ASP A 62 0.78 -15.53 -0.84
C ASP A 62 1.32 -14.12 -1.17
N LEU A 63 0.45 -13.18 -1.53
CA LEU A 63 0.84 -11.82 -1.96
C LEU A 63 1.69 -11.11 -0.89
N THR A 64 1.40 -11.32 0.39
CA THR A 64 2.19 -10.80 1.51
C THR A 64 3.67 -11.17 1.41
N LYS A 65 3.97 -12.36 0.89
CA LYS A 65 5.35 -12.83 0.70
C LYS A 65 6.01 -12.13 -0.49
N PHE A 66 5.30 -11.98 -1.60
CA PHE A 66 5.85 -11.35 -2.80
C PHE A 66 6.01 -9.83 -2.64
N GLU A 67 5.10 -9.18 -1.92
CA GLU A 67 5.19 -7.76 -1.58
C GLU A 67 6.43 -7.50 -0.72
N LYS A 68 6.63 -8.28 0.35
CA LYS A 68 7.85 -8.17 1.18
C LYS A 68 9.13 -8.49 0.42
N ALA A 69 9.06 -9.34 -0.60
CA ALA A 69 10.20 -9.69 -1.45
C ALA A 69 10.44 -8.68 -2.58
N GLY A 70 9.61 -7.63 -2.73
CA GLY A 70 9.70 -6.69 -3.85
C GLY A 70 9.50 -7.35 -5.23
N SER A 71 8.80 -8.49 -5.26
CA SER A 71 8.49 -9.25 -6.48
C SER A 71 7.01 -9.17 -6.84
N LEU A 72 6.27 -8.24 -6.23
CA LEU A 72 4.89 -7.90 -6.54
C LEU A 72 4.76 -6.38 -6.62
N ILE A 73 4.05 -5.92 -7.64
CA ILE A 73 3.69 -4.52 -7.85
C ILE A 73 2.17 -4.43 -7.96
N TRP A 74 1.56 -3.49 -7.22
CA TRP A 74 0.14 -3.19 -7.36
C TRP A 74 -0.05 -2.26 -8.56
N LEU A 75 -0.77 -2.74 -9.58
CA LEU A 75 -1.17 -1.93 -10.72
C LEU A 75 -2.45 -1.19 -10.31
N THR A 76 -2.30 -0.06 -9.62
CA THR A 76 -3.45 0.80 -9.27
C THR A 76 -4.00 1.41 -10.56
N ASN A 77 -5.29 1.19 -10.84
CA ASN A 77 -5.99 2.04 -11.80
C ASN A 77 -6.01 3.47 -11.22
N ASP A 78 -5.63 4.46 -12.02
CA ASP A 78 -5.67 5.90 -11.77
C ASP A 78 -7.07 6.44 -11.44
N VAL A 79 -7.68 6.00 -10.35
CA VAL A 79 -8.85 6.65 -9.75
C VAL A 79 -8.48 7.00 -8.31
N GLU A 80 -7.94 8.21 -8.21
CA GLU A 80 -7.72 9.02 -7.01
C GLU A 80 -6.50 8.68 -6.14
N GLN A 81 -5.31 9.00 -6.68
CA GLN A 81 -4.16 9.45 -5.90
C GLN A 81 -4.23 10.97 -5.57
N GLU A 82 -5.42 11.54 -5.35
CA GLU A 82 -5.59 12.98 -5.01
C GLU A 82 -5.98 13.24 -3.53
N LEU A 83 -6.13 12.22 -2.68
CA LEU A 83 -6.38 12.44 -1.26
C LEU A 83 -5.47 11.63 -0.33
N GLN A 84 -4.14 11.80 -0.42
CA GLN A 84 -3.26 11.67 0.77
C GLN A 84 -1.80 12.12 0.62
N THR A 85 -1.55 13.24 -0.06
CA THR A 85 -0.44 14.10 0.39
C THR A 85 -1.06 15.19 1.26
N GLN A 86 -1.41 14.85 2.50
CA GLN A 86 -1.57 15.85 3.54
C GLN A 86 -0.17 16.39 3.85
N PRO A 87 0.14 17.67 3.59
CA PRO A 87 1.26 18.31 4.25
C PRO A 87 0.85 18.61 5.70
N ASP A 88 0.75 17.59 6.54
CA ASP A 88 0.75 17.78 8.00
C ASP A 88 2.13 17.35 8.54
N SER A 89 3.16 17.87 7.88
CA SER A 89 4.50 17.96 8.44
C SER A 89 4.72 19.41 8.83
N SER A 90 5.08 19.56 10.10
CA SER A 90 5.63 20.77 10.71
C SER A 90 4.62 21.76 11.25
N GLU A 91 3.90 21.30 12.27
CA GLU A 91 3.96 22.00 13.55
C GLU A 91 5.42 22.23 13.97
N GLN A 92 6.00 23.34 13.50
CA GLN A 92 7.07 24.06 14.17
C GLN A 92 6.81 25.55 13.93
N ASP A 93 6.03 26.13 14.83
CA ASP A 93 6.07 27.55 15.13
C ASP A 93 7.35 27.83 15.97
N PRO A 94 8.33 28.56 15.43
CA PRO A 94 9.23 29.32 16.27
C PRO A 94 8.98 30.81 16.06
N ILE A 95 7.93 31.32 16.72
CA ILE A 95 7.98 32.64 17.36
C ILE A 95 9.09 32.60 18.44
N ARG A 96 10.36 32.45 18.02
CA ARG A 96 11.59 32.62 18.82
C ARG A 96 12.79 32.85 17.89
N GLN A 97 12.79 33.99 17.21
CA GLN A 97 14.04 34.68 16.87
C GLN A 97 13.96 36.16 17.22
N ALA A 98 13.44 36.45 18.41
CA ALA A 98 13.86 37.62 19.17
C ALA A 98 15.30 37.39 19.66
N GLN A 99 16.27 37.53 18.76
CA GLN A 99 17.71 37.56 19.07
C GLN A 99 18.54 37.95 17.81
N ARG A 100 18.14 39.04 17.14
CA ARG A 100 19.10 39.89 16.44
C ARG A 100 19.15 41.21 17.18
N GLU A 101 19.86 41.15 18.31
CA GLU A 101 20.84 42.15 18.73
C GLU A 101 20.66 43.54 18.11
N GLY A 102 19.56 44.20 18.50
CA GLY A 102 19.48 45.63 18.56
C GLY A 102 19.81 46.05 19.97
N LEU A 103 21.09 46.11 20.33
CA LEU A 103 21.68 46.89 21.44
C LEU A 103 23.14 46.46 21.68
N GLU A 104 24.07 46.94 20.86
CA GLU A 104 25.36 47.39 21.39
C GLU A 104 25.58 48.85 20.94
N LEU A 105 25.13 49.73 21.82
CA LEU A 105 25.36 51.17 21.82
C LEU A 105 26.58 51.46 22.71
N ILE A 106 27.80 51.42 22.19
CA ILE A 106 29.00 52.14 22.69
C ILE A 106 30.13 51.85 21.67
N ARG A 107 30.70 52.79 20.89
CA ARG A 107 31.31 54.08 21.24
C ARG A 107 31.61 54.86 19.96
#